data_AF-A0A7X6VBG2-F1
#
_entry.id   AF-A0A7X6VBG2-F1
#
_cell.length_a   1.000
_cell.length_b   1.000
_cell.length_c   1.000
_cell.angle_alpha   90.00
_cell.angle_beta   90.00
_cell.angle_gamma   90.00
#
_symmetry.space_group_name_H-M   'P 1'
#
loop_
_entity.id
_entity.type
_entity.pdbx_description
1 polymer ?
#
loop_
_entity_poly.entity_id
_entity_poly.type
_entity_poly.pdbx_seq_one_letter_code
_entity_poly.pdbx_strand_id
1 'polypeptide(L)'
;MNRKIVFLIGALLLAVLLLNACSPASSGEQGTPPLTAADADVITMKYAGYLAPDHLQETIPAWYAKELEERTGGRVKIELFHGSSLGALEDFPEMLKGKVADISLITVVQPEFRDGMWEVEQWPFTSNEDMIISWAAFNVALQNGLILDLDSYKVMWTQKTPPKYIFLADKMVTSMEDFKGLKISGVSGIWVDMPELLGATSVAVPGPDAYMALERGVVDGRVSMPDYILSQQLQEVVNYVPWFPITGCGGFAVAMTRERWDSLPGDVQLIMEQLNKEAQFEWFSRYYISTQEYRALLEETGIEVYDISEEEKERWKKAIQPLVDGQVAKYEAAGMPIKEVLEAYSIFNK
;
A
#
# COMPACT_ATOMS: atom_id res chain seq x y z
N MET A 1 3.56 -58.31 10.67
CA MET A 1 3.01 -57.97 9.34
C MET A 1 2.86 -59.25 8.53
N ASN A 2 1.65 -59.57 8.08
CA ASN A 2 1.29 -60.91 7.60
C ASN A 2 1.89 -61.18 6.20
N ARG A 3 2.61 -62.29 6.00
CA ARG A 3 3.34 -62.59 4.73
C ARG A 3 2.44 -62.60 3.48
N LYS A 4 1.13 -62.76 3.65
CA LYS A 4 0.12 -62.67 2.59
C LYS A 4 -0.16 -61.23 2.12
N ILE A 5 0.00 -60.23 3.00
CA ILE A 5 -0.23 -58.80 2.68
C ILE A 5 0.95 -58.23 1.88
N VAL A 6 2.18 -58.65 2.19
CA VAL A 6 3.38 -58.24 1.43
C VAL A 6 3.36 -58.78 -0.01
N PHE A 7 2.84 -59.98 -0.24
CA PHE A 7 2.68 -60.56 -1.58
C PHE A 7 1.58 -59.87 -2.40
N LEU A 8 0.49 -59.43 -1.76
CA LEU A 8 -0.58 -58.69 -2.44
C LEU A 8 -0.15 -57.26 -2.84
N ILE A 9 0.67 -56.60 -2.02
CA ILE A 9 1.20 -55.26 -2.32
C ILE A 9 2.28 -55.32 -3.41
N GLY A 10 3.14 -56.37 -3.40
CA GLY A 10 4.14 -56.57 -4.44
C GLY A 10 3.55 -56.93 -5.82
N ALA A 11 2.45 -57.68 -5.86
CA ALA A 11 1.76 -58.03 -7.11
C ALA A 11 0.98 -56.86 -7.71
N LEU A 12 0.43 -55.94 -6.88
CA LEU A 12 -0.21 -54.72 -7.36
C LEU A 12 0.81 -53.71 -7.93
N LEU A 13 2.00 -53.61 -7.33
CA LEU A 13 3.07 -52.70 -7.79
C LEU A 13 3.71 -53.16 -9.11
N LEU A 14 3.75 -54.46 -9.40
CA LEU A 14 4.25 -54.97 -10.68
C LEU A 14 3.23 -54.88 -11.83
N ALA A 15 1.93 -54.83 -11.52
CA ALA A 15 0.87 -54.71 -12.53
C ALA A 15 0.70 -53.26 -13.04
N VAL A 16 1.07 -52.26 -12.24
CA VAL A 16 0.99 -50.84 -12.65
C VAL A 16 2.19 -50.43 -13.52
N LEU A 17 3.33 -51.13 -13.42
CA LEU A 17 4.55 -50.82 -14.19
C LEU A 17 4.58 -51.40 -15.61
N LEU A 18 3.61 -52.24 -16.01
CA LEU A 18 3.58 -52.88 -17.33
C LEU A 18 2.45 -52.40 -18.26
N LEU A 19 1.69 -51.37 -17.88
CA LEU A 19 0.59 -50.84 -18.70
C LEU A 19 0.95 -49.60 -19.54
N ASN A 20 2.20 -49.12 -19.53
CA ASN A 20 2.63 -47.95 -20.32
C ASN A 20 3.47 -48.27 -21.57
N ALA A 21 3.44 -49.51 -22.05
CA ALA A 21 4.09 -49.87 -23.31
C ALA A 21 3.05 -50.37 -24.33
N CYS A 22 2.84 -49.55 -25.37
CA CYS A 22 2.16 -49.82 -26.64
C CYS A 22 0.64 -49.55 -26.71
N SER A 23 0.24 -48.36 -27.20
CA SER A 23 -0.67 -48.22 -28.35
C SER A 23 -0.83 -46.77 -28.84
N PRO A 24 -1.25 -46.57 -30.10
CA PRO A 24 -0.98 -45.35 -30.88
C PRO A 24 -2.11 -44.31 -30.81
N ALA A 25 -1.71 -43.05 -31.03
CA ALA A 25 -2.47 -41.93 -31.61
C ALA A 25 -3.89 -41.59 -31.09
N SER A 26 -4.03 -40.29 -30.80
CA SER A 26 -5.26 -39.47 -30.75
C SER A 26 -6.07 -39.45 -29.45
N SER A 27 -5.86 -38.40 -28.67
CA SER A 27 -6.91 -37.47 -28.21
C SER A 27 -6.24 -36.41 -27.33
N GLY A 28 -6.45 -35.14 -27.70
CA GLY A 28 -5.73 -34.00 -27.13
C GLY A 28 -6.17 -33.68 -25.71
N GLU A 29 -5.23 -33.74 -24.78
CA GLU A 29 -5.19 -32.82 -23.64
C GLU A 29 -4.44 -31.57 -24.08
N GLN A 30 -5.17 -30.45 -24.17
CA GLN A 30 -4.57 -29.13 -24.31
C GLN A 30 -3.89 -28.75 -23.00
N GLY A 31 -2.68 -29.24 -22.78
CA GLY A 31 -1.71 -28.52 -21.96
C GLY A 31 -1.29 -27.28 -22.73
N THR A 32 -1.54 -26.09 -22.18
CA THR A 32 -1.01 -24.84 -22.73
C THR A 32 0.52 -24.98 -22.80
N PRO A 33 1.15 -24.94 -23.99
CA PRO A 33 2.59 -25.02 -24.08
C PRO A 33 3.21 -23.76 -23.42
N PRO A 34 4.40 -23.87 -22.81
CA PRO A 34 5.16 -22.67 -22.46
C PRO A 34 5.38 -21.86 -23.74
N LEU A 35 5.02 -20.58 -23.72
CA LEU A 35 5.35 -19.64 -24.79
C LEU A 35 6.88 -19.53 -24.82
N THR A 36 7.51 -20.34 -25.65
CA THR A 36 8.93 -20.20 -25.96
C THR A 36 9.08 -18.97 -26.86
N ALA A 37 10.02 -18.09 -26.51
CA ALA A 37 10.31 -16.82 -27.17
C ALA A 37 10.89 -16.96 -28.59
N ALA A 38 10.23 -17.72 -29.45
CA ALA A 38 10.53 -17.78 -30.87
C ALA A 38 9.51 -16.87 -31.59
N ASP A 39 9.99 -15.72 -32.07
CA ASP A 39 9.34 -14.76 -32.98
C ASP A 39 8.23 -13.83 -32.46
N ALA A 40 8.02 -13.69 -31.15
CA ALA A 40 7.18 -12.62 -30.62
C ALA A 40 8.02 -11.37 -30.26
N ASP A 41 7.62 -10.19 -30.73
CA ASP A 41 8.22 -8.92 -30.32
C ASP A 41 8.23 -8.83 -28.78
N VAL A 42 9.41 -8.56 -28.21
CA VAL A 42 9.57 -8.36 -26.77
C VAL A 42 8.81 -7.10 -26.38
N ILE A 43 7.88 -7.24 -25.45
CA ILE A 43 7.12 -6.13 -24.87
C ILE A 43 7.89 -5.62 -23.66
N THR A 44 8.53 -4.47 -23.81
CA THR A 44 9.11 -3.75 -22.67
C THR A 44 8.10 -2.78 -22.09
N MET A 45 7.95 -2.81 -20.76
CA MET A 45 7.18 -1.85 -19.98
C MET A 45 8.08 -1.17 -18.96
N LYS A 46 7.79 0.07 -18.61
CA LYS A 46 8.51 0.83 -17.59
C LYS A 46 7.64 1.02 -16.35
N TYR A 47 8.20 0.71 -15.19
CA TYR A 47 7.61 1.00 -13.90
C TYR A 47 8.27 2.24 -13.28
N ALA A 48 7.46 3.23 -12.90
CA ALA A 48 7.91 4.39 -12.14
C ALA A 48 7.62 4.20 -10.64
N GLY A 49 8.69 4.16 -9.84
CA GLY A 49 8.71 4.08 -8.38
C GLY A 49 9.42 5.29 -7.77
N TYR A 50 8.96 5.72 -6.60
CA TYR A 50 9.45 6.94 -5.94
C TYR A 50 10.36 6.63 -4.75
N LEU A 51 10.34 5.39 -4.25
CA LEU A 51 11.10 4.95 -3.08
C LEU A 51 12.33 4.13 -3.48
N ALA A 52 13.19 3.85 -2.50
CA ALA A 52 14.34 2.99 -2.68
C ALA A 52 13.93 1.52 -2.94
N PRO A 53 14.72 0.74 -3.70
CA PRO A 53 14.34 -0.61 -4.14
C PRO A 53 14.11 -1.62 -3.00
N ASP A 54 14.67 -1.37 -1.82
CA ASP A 54 14.53 -2.17 -0.61
C ASP A 54 13.30 -1.79 0.22
N HIS A 55 12.66 -0.65 -0.06
CA HIS A 55 11.41 -0.27 0.58
C HIS A 55 10.30 -1.26 0.19
N LEU A 56 9.47 -1.68 1.16
CA LEU A 56 8.50 -2.75 0.94
C LEU A 56 7.57 -2.49 -0.27
N GLN A 57 7.10 -1.26 -0.46
CA GLN A 57 6.28 -0.85 -1.63
C GLN A 57 6.92 -1.17 -2.98
N GLU A 58 8.25 -1.13 -3.06
CA GLU A 58 9.05 -1.36 -4.28
C GLU A 58 9.44 -2.84 -4.45
N THR A 59 9.37 -3.64 -3.38
CA THR A 59 9.68 -5.08 -3.45
C THR A 59 8.63 -5.89 -4.23
N ILE A 60 7.36 -5.47 -4.22
CA ILE A 60 6.29 -6.15 -4.98
C ILE A 60 6.41 -5.92 -6.49
N PRO A 61 6.60 -4.69 -7.01
CA PRO A 61 6.95 -4.46 -8.42
C PRO A 61 8.14 -5.30 -8.88
N ALA A 62 9.19 -5.42 -8.06
CA ALA A 62 10.37 -6.22 -8.39
C ALA A 62 10.06 -7.72 -8.51
N TRP A 63 9.31 -8.27 -7.55
CA TRP A 63 8.82 -9.64 -7.62
C TRP A 63 7.91 -9.86 -8.83
N TYR A 64 6.98 -8.94 -9.10
CA TYR A 64 6.05 -9.00 -10.21
C TYR A 64 6.76 -9.01 -11.57
N ALA A 65 7.75 -8.13 -11.74
CA ALA A 65 8.56 -8.05 -12.96
C ALA A 65 9.25 -9.39 -13.28
N LYS A 66 9.85 -10.01 -12.26
CA LYS A 66 10.51 -11.31 -12.38
C LYS A 66 9.52 -12.42 -12.76
N GLU A 67 8.41 -12.53 -12.04
CA GLU A 67 7.41 -13.57 -12.30
C GLU A 67 6.76 -13.42 -13.68
N LEU A 68 6.51 -12.18 -14.12
CA LEU A 68 5.96 -11.91 -15.44
C LEU A 68 6.94 -12.32 -16.55
N GLU A 69 8.23 -12.00 -16.39
CA GLU A 69 9.25 -12.42 -17.36
C GLU A 69 9.33 -13.95 -17.45
N GLU A 70 9.37 -14.64 -16.31
CA GLU A 70 9.44 -16.10 -16.26
C GLU A 70 8.21 -16.77 -16.90
N ARG A 71 7.00 -16.32 -16.55
CA ARG A 71 5.73 -16.91 -17.06
C ARG A 71 5.46 -16.59 -18.52
N THR A 72 6.04 -15.52 -19.03
CA THR A 72 5.94 -15.15 -20.46
C THR A 72 7.13 -15.65 -21.28
N GLY A 73 8.05 -16.42 -20.68
CA GLY A 73 9.23 -16.94 -21.36
C GLY A 73 10.18 -15.84 -21.86
N GLY A 74 10.20 -14.68 -21.20
CA GLY A 74 10.99 -13.50 -21.58
C GLY A 74 10.31 -12.56 -22.57
N ARG A 75 9.08 -12.86 -23.03
CA ARG A 75 8.34 -12.02 -23.99
C ARG A 75 7.93 -10.67 -23.40
N VAL A 76 7.69 -10.60 -22.09
CA VAL A 76 7.35 -9.35 -21.41
C VAL A 76 8.39 -9.04 -20.35
N LYS A 77 8.91 -7.82 -20.36
CA LYS A 77 9.91 -7.33 -19.42
C LYS A 77 9.47 -6.01 -18.80
N ILE A 78 9.66 -5.86 -17.50
CA ILE A 78 9.42 -4.60 -16.79
C ILE A 78 10.75 -4.02 -16.36
N GLU A 79 11.07 -2.83 -16.86
CA GLU A 79 12.19 -2.01 -16.39
C GLU A 79 11.74 -1.21 -15.16
N LEU A 80 12.42 -1.41 -14.02
CA LEU A 80 12.09 -0.77 -12.76
C LEU A 80 12.94 0.48 -12.57
N PHE A 81 12.27 1.61 -12.37
CA PHE A 81 12.92 2.88 -12.06
C PHE A 81 12.52 3.33 -10.66
N HIS A 82 13.48 3.29 -9.73
CA HIS A 82 13.27 3.61 -8.31
C HIS A 82 13.68 5.05 -7.98
N GLY A 83 13.37 5.50 -6.77
CA GLY A 83 13.88 6.75 -6.21
C GLY A 83 13.52 7.98 -7.04
N SER A 84 12.36 7.98 -7.70
CA SER A 84 11.90 9.07 -8.57
C SER A 84 12.83 9.35 -9.76
N SER A 85 13.58 8.34 -10.23
CA SER A 85 14.55 8.49 -11.33
C SER A 85 13.93 8.77 -12.70
N LEU A 86 12.65 8.45 -12.91
CA LEU A 86 11.90 8.85 -14.11
C LEU A 86 11.15 10.18 -13.97
N GLY A 87 10.88 10.64 -12.74
CA GLY A 87 10.03 11.79 -12.44
C GLY A 87 9.58 11.78 -10.98
N ALA A 88 9.05 12.92 -10.50
CA ALA A 88 8.51 13.01 -9.15
C ALA A 88 7.17 12.26 -9.03
N LEU A 89 6.77 11.89 -7.82
CA LEU A 89 5.54 11.13 -7.56
C LEU A 89 4.29 11.86 -8.08
N GLU A 90 4.29 13.19 -8.00
CA GLU A 90 3.24 14.07 -8.49
C GLU A 90 3.07 14.00 -10.01
N ASP A 91 4.15 13.71 -10.76
CA ASP A 91 4.14 13.66 -12.23
C ASP A 91 3.71 12.30 -12.79
N PHE A 92 3.57 11.26 -11.94
CA PHE A 92 3.26 9.90 -12.39
C PHE A 92 1.98 9.78 -13.23
N PRO A 93 0.87 10.49 -12.95
CA PRO A 93 -0.33 10.44 -13.79
C PRO A 93 -0.05 10.93 -15.21
N GLU A 94 0.69 12.04 -15.35
CA GLU A 94 1.08 12.64 -16.63
C GLU A 94 2.07 11.73 -17.35
N MET A 95 2.95 11.05 -16.63
CA MET A 95 3.86 10.06 -17.19
C MET A 95 3.13 8.84 -17.74
N LEU A 96 2.09 8.36 -17.05
CA LEU A 96 1.23 7.28 -17.55
C LEU A 96 0.47 7.71 -18.82
N LYS A 97 -0.18 8.89 -18.78
CA LYS A 97 -0.90 9.46 -19.94
C LYS A 97 0.04 9.71 -21.13
N GLY A 98 1.23 10.22 -20.85
CA GLY A 98 2.28 10.56 -21.82
C GLY A 98 3.14 9.37 -22.26
N LYS A 99 2.89 8.17 -21.71
CA LYS A 99 3.62 6.92 -22.02
C LYS A 99 5.14 7.01 -21.72
N VAL A 100 5.53 7.88 -20.79
CA VAL A 100 6.89 7.92 -20.24
C VAL A 100 7.12 6.71 -19.32
N ALA A 101 6.08 6.36 -18.55
CA ALA A 101 5.98 5.11 -17.80
C ALA A 101 4.74 4.34 -18.27
N ASP A 102 4.78 3.02 -18.19
CA ASP A 102 3.64 2.14 -18.50
C ASP A 102 2.87 1.78 -17.23
N ILE A 103 3.57 1.65 -16.11
CA ILE A 103 3.04 1.26 -14.81
C ILE A 103 3.57 2.25 -13.77
N SER A 104 2.72 2.70 -12.85
CA SER A 104 3.16 3.49 -11.70
C SER A 104 2.24 3.26 -10.51
N LEU A 105 2.65 3.79 -9.37
CA LEU A 105 1.82 3.89 -8.19
C LEU A 105 1.01 5.19 -8.21
N ILE A 106 -0.28 5.07 -7.92
CA ILE A 106 -1.26 6.14 -7.80
C ILE A 106 -1.59 6.35 -6.32
N THR A 107 -1.62 7.59 -5.85
CA THR A 107 -1.91 7.96 -4.46
C THR A 107 -2.49 9.37 -4.31
N VAL A 108 -2.72 9.76 -3.06
CA VAL A 108 -3.38 10.99 -2.62
C VAL A 108 -2.72 12.28 -3.11
N VAL A 109 -1.42 12.27 -3.39
CA VAL A 109 -0.67 13.50 -3.76
C VAL A 109 -0.89 13.93 -5.20
N GLN A 110 -1.77 13.22 -5.93
CA GLN A 110 -2.12 13.46 -7.32
C GLN A 110 -3.55 14.02 -7.33
N PRO A 111 -3.73 15.35 -7.17
CA PRO A 111 -5.03 15.97 -6.97
C PRO A 111 -5.97 15.81 -8.19
N GLU A 112 -5.43 15.40 -9.33
CA GLU A 112 -6.19 15.14 -10.56
C GLU A 112 -7.10 13.91 -10.46
N PHE A 113 -6.90 13.02 -9.49
CA PHE A 113 -7.72 11.83 -9.33
C PHE A 113 -8.98 12.10 -8.51
N ARG A 114 -10.13 12.08 -9.21
CA ARG A 114 -11.48 12.25 -8.63
C ARG A 114 -11.51 13.42 -7.62
N ASP A 115 -10.95 14.56 -8.02
CA ASP A 115 -10.86 15.83 -7.28
C ASP A 115 -10.47 15.71 -5.78
N GLY A 116 -9.58 14.78 -5.45
CA GLY A 116 -9.07 14.59 -4.09
C GLY A 116 -9.85 13.61 -3.21
N MET A 117 -10.90 12.94 -3.71
CA MET A 117 -11.66 11.95 -2.94
C MET A 117 -10.81 10.80 -2.39
N TRP A 118 -9.64 10.54 -2.98
CA TRP A 118 -8.65 9.60 -2.46
C TRP A 118 -8.16 9.96 -1.04
N GLU A 119 -8.21 11.24 -0.64
CA GLU A 119 -7.80 11.71 0.69
C GLU A 119 -8.63 11.11 1.83
N VAL A 120 -9.86 10.68 1.57
CA VAL A 120 -10.78 10.12 2.58
C VAL A 120 -10.16 8.92 3.31
N GLU A 121 -9.30 8.17 2.61
CA GLU A 121 -8.57 7.04 3.17
C GLU A 121 -7.66 7.44 4.34
N GLN A 122 -7.11 8.65 4.31
CA GLN A 122 -6.18 9.13 5.33
C GLN A 122 -6.86 9.96 6.41
N TRP A 123 -8.16 10.21 6.29
CA TRP A 123 -8.86 11.00 7.30
C TRP A 123 -8.91 10.25 8.64
N PRO A 124 -8.74 10.97 9.75
CA PRO A 124 -8.91 10.41 11.09
C PRO A 124 -10.31 9.82 11.23
N PHE A 125 -10.40 8.64 11.83
CA PHE A 125 -11.66 8.02 12.25
C PHE A 125 -12.66 7.66 11.13
N THR A 126 -12.28 7.79 9.86
CA THR A 126 -13.09 7.35 8.70
C THR A 126 -12.69 5.95 8.24
N SER A 127 -11.39 5.70 8.10
CA SER A 127 -10.85 4.36 7.87
C SER A 127 -10.58 3.67 9.20
N ASN A 128 -10.85 2.37 9.27
CA ASN A 128 -10.42 1.56 10.40
C ASN A 128 -8.87 1.58 10.50
N GLU A 129 -8.35 1.58 11.72
CA GLU A 129 -6.92 1.49 11.99
C GLU A 129 -6.39 0.07 11.69
N ASP A 130 -7.29 -0.92 11.67
CA ASP A 130 -7.04 -2.25 11.14
C ASP A 130 -6.85 -2.19 9.62
N MET A 131 -5.66 -2.58 9.20
CA MET A 131 -5.25 -2.56 7.81
C MET A 131 -6.10 -3.44 6.90
N ILE A 132 -6.60 -4.58 7.39
CA ILE A 132 -7.44 -5.49 6.59
C ILE A 132 -8.76 -4.80 6.29
N ILE A 133 -9.36 -4.22 7.32
CA ILE A 133 -10.62 -3.52 7.20
C ILE A 133 -10.46 -2.28 6.30
N SER A 134 -9.43 -1.47 6.54
CA SER A 134 -9.11 -0.32 5.69
C SER A 134 -8.85 -0.73 4.23
N TRP A 135 -8.09 -1.80 3.99
CA TRP A 135 -7.86 -2.33 2.64
C TRP A 135 -9.15 -2.79 1.95
N ALA A 136 -10.05 -3.45 2.68
CA ALA A 136 -11.33 -3.89 2.13
C ALA A 136 -12.22 -2.69 1.75
N ALA A 137 -12.36 -1.72 2.65
CA ALA A 137 -13.08 -0.46 2.41
C ALA A 137 -12.53 0.29 1.19
N PHE A 138 -11.21 0.45 1.13
CA PHE A 138 -10.50 1.07 0.02
C PHE A 138 -10.85 0.40 -1.32
N ASN A 139 -10.78 -0.94 -1.36
CA ASN A 139 -11.06 -1.69 -2.58
C ASN A 139 -12.52 -1.61 -3.01
N VAL A 140 -13.47 -1.54 -2.06
CA VAL A 140 -14.89 -1.30 -2.40
C VAL A 140 -15.06 0.08 -3.03
N ALA A 141 -14.49 1.13 -2.44
CA ALA A 141 -14.57 2.48 -2.99
C ALA A 141 -13.88 2.58 -4.37
N LEU A 142 -12.73 1.92 -4.51
CA LEU A 142 -11.95 1.87 -5.75
C LEU A 142 -12.73 1.16 -6.87
N GLN A 143 -13.21 -0.06 -6.61
CA GLN A 143 -13.90 -0.90 -7.60
C GLN A 143 -15.24 -0.33 -8.06
N ASN A 144 -15.89 0.47 -7.21
CA ASN A 144 -17.09 1.24 -7.57
C ASN A 144 -16.75 2.55 -8.32
N GLY A 145 -15.47 2.81 -8.60
CA GLY A 145 -15.02 4.00 -9.32
C GLY A 145 -15.21 5.30 -8.55
N LEU A 146 -15.38 5.25 -7.22
CA LEU A 146 -15.65 6.43 -6.40
C LEU A 146 -14.38 7.29 -6.24
N ILE A 147 -13.23 6.65 -6.05
CA ILE A 147 -11.96 7.34 -5.76
C ILE A 147 -10.97 7.34 -6.94
N LEU A 148 -11.22 6.54 -7.97
CA LEU A 148 -10.42 6.51 -9.21
C LEU A 148 -11.32 6.34 -10.43
N ASP A 149 -10.94 6.97 -11.54
CA ASP A 149 -11.55 6.71 -12.84
C ASP A 149 -11.03 5.39 -13.43
N LEU A 150 -11.81 4.31 -13.31
CA LEU A 150 -11.45 2.99 -13.82
C LEU A 150 -11.63 2.84 -15.34
N ASP A 151 -12.26 3.83 -16.01
CA ASP A 151 -12.34 3.88 -17.48
C ASP A 151 -11.02 4.37 -18.08
N SER A 152 -10.27 5.18 -17.33
CA SER A 152 -8.93 5.64 -17.73
C SER A 152 -7.81 4.69 -17.27
N TYR A 153 -8.00 3.92 -16.19
CA TYR A 153 -6.94 3.11 -15.59
C TYR A 153 -7.32 1.64 -15.36
N LYS A 154 -6.38 0.74 -15.63
CA LYS A 154 -6.39 -0.64 -15.12
C LYS A 154 -5.57 -0.67 -13.83
N VAL A 155 -6.26 -0.87 -12.71
CA VAL A 155 -5.60 -1.21 -11.44
C VAL A 155 -5.08 -2.64 -11.53
N MET A 156 -3.81 -2.81 -11.18
CA MET A 156 -3.13 -4.10 -11.14
C MET A 156 -3.26 -4.71 -9.74
N TRP A 157 -2.84 -3.98 -8.71
CA TRP A 157 -3.08 -4.33 -7.30
C TRP A 157 -3.11 -3.05 -6.45
N THR A 158 -3.44 -3.20 -5.18
CA THR A 158 -3.50 -2.09 -4.22
C THR A 158 -2.49 -2.29 -3.08
N GLN A 159 -1.95 -1.19 -2.59
CA GLN A 159 -1.03 -1.14 -1.46
C GLN A 159 -1.57 -0.23 -0.36
N LYS A 160 -1.04 -0.37 0.86
CA LYS A 160 -1.44 0.41 2.04
C LYS A 160 -0.23 1.04 2.72
N THR A 161 -0.46 2.04 3.56
CA THR A 161 0.50 2.39 4.64
C THR A 161 -0.18 2.37 5.99
N PRO A 162 0.52 2.07 7.10
CA PRO A 162 -0.07 2.13 8.42
C PRO A 162 -0.58 3.56 8.71
N PRO A 163 -1.46 3.71 9.71
CA PRO A 163 -1.85 5.02 10.17
C PRO A 163 -0.65 5.77 10.74
N LYS A 164 -0.79 7.10 10.86
CA LYS A 164 0.26 7.97 11.40
C LYS A 164 0.04 8.24 12.87
N TYR A 165 1.14 8.34 13.59
CA TYR A 165 1.23 8.63 15.02
C TYR A 165 2.06 9.90 15.21
N ILE A 166 1.98 10.49 16.40
CA ILE A 166 2.86 11.57 16.80
C ILE A 166 4.08 10.96 17.49
N PHE A 167 5.26 11.14 16.90
CA PHE A 167 6.54 10.77 17.51
C PHE A 167 7.15 12.01 18.13
N LEU A 168 7.62 11.91 19.37
CA LEU A 168 8.07 13.04 20.19
C LEU A 168 9.54 12.85 20.56
N ALA A 169 10.33 13.91 20.43
CA ALA A 169 11.74 13.92 20.78
C ALA A 169 11.92 13.85 22.30
N ASP A 170 11.55 14.90 23.03
CA ASP A 170 11.97 15.02 24.45
C ASP A 170 10.83 15.00 25.47
N LYS A 171 9.59 15.25 25.04
CA LYS A 171 8.44 15.41 25.96
C LYS A 171 7.40 14.34 25.73
N MET A 172 7.13 13.55 26.78
CA MET A 172 5.97 12.66 26.83
C MET A 172 4.67 13.48 26.87
N VAL A 173 3.72 13.12 26.02
CA VAL A 173 2.40 13.76 25.92
C VAL A 173 1.33 12.76 26.35
N THR A 174 0.72 12.98 27.51
CA THR A 174 -0.34 12.11 28.03
C THR A 174 -1.70 12.78 28.06
N SER A 175 -1.74 14.10 27.88
CA SER A 175 -2.95 14.92 27.84
C SER A 175 -2.89 15.95 26.72
N MET A 176 -4.05 16.46 26.29
CA MET A 176 -4.14 17.52 25.28
C MET A 176 -3.38 18.80 25.70
N GLU A 177 -3.31 19.08 26.99
CA GLU A 177 -2.56 20.21 27.56
C GLU A 177 -1.05 20.12 27.30
N ASP A 178 -0.50 18.91 27.18
CA ASP A 178 0.93 18.70 26.98
C ASP A 178 1.41 19.15 25.60
N PHE A 179 0.51 19.25 24.61
CA PHE A 179 0.83 19.80 23.29
C PHE A 179 1.15 21.29 23.31
N LYS A 180 0.70 22.02 24.34
CA LYS A 180 0.85 23.47 24.39
C LYS A 180 2.33 23.88 24.32
N GLY A 181 2.66 24.61 23.26
CA GLY A 181 4.01 25.12 23.01
C GLY A 181 4.96 24.13 22.35
N LEU A 182 4.52 22.89 22.10
CA LEU A 182 5.27 21.96 21.26
C LEU A 182 5.14 22.35 19.79
N LYS A 183 6.22 22.21 19.04
CA LYS A 183 6.24 22.32 17.59
C LYS A 183 6.22 20.92 16.99
N ILE A 184 5.13 20.55 16.35
CA ILE A 184 4.99 19.22 15.74
C ILE A 184 5.05 19.37 14.23
N SER A 185 5.96 18.63 13.59
CA SER A 185 6.10 18.66 12.16
C SER A 185 5.19 17.68 11.43
N GLY A 186 4.78 18.04 10.22
CA GLY A 186 4.18 17.14 9.24
C GLY A 186 4.77 17.41 7.86
N VAL A 187 4.56 16.51 6.89
CA VAL A 187 5.05 16.76 5.52
C VAL A 187 4.14 17.77 4.80
N SER A 188 2.83 17.54 4.81
CA SER A 188 1.85 18.38 4.11
C SER A 188 0.41 18.10 4.57
N GLY A 189 -0.51 18.99 4.16
CA GLY A 189 -1.96 18.83 4.29
C GLY A 189 -2.41 18.49 5.71
N ILE A 190 -3.29 17.49 5.82
CA ILE A 190 -3.84 17.03 7.09
C ILE A 190 -2.77 16.66 8.12
N TRP A 191 -1.58 16.19 7.70
CA TRP A 191 -0.52 15.83 8.64
C TRP A 191 0.14 17.06 9.30
N VAL A 192 0.02 18.24 8.67
CA VAL A 192 0.42 19.53 9.24
C VAL A 192 -0.73 20.18 9.99
N ASP A 193 -1.98 20.03 9.56
CA ASP A 193 -3.10 20.72 10.21
C ASP A 193 -3.51 20.07 11.56
N MET A 194 -3.31 18.76 11.68
CA MET A 194 -3.77 17.97 12.83
C MET A 194 -3.16 18.37 14.18
N PRO A 195 -1.86 18.62 14.31
CA PRO A 195 -1.29 19.03 15.60
C PRO A 195 -1.82 20.37 16.13
N GLU A 196 -2.18 21.32 15.26
CA GLU A 196 -2.81 22.60 15.68
C GLU A 196 -4.13 22.35 16.41
N LEU A 197 -4.94 21.40 15.92
CA LEU A 197 -6.22 21.03 16.55
C LEU A 197 -6.03 20.43 17.95
N LEU A 198 -4.88 19.80 18.18
CA LEU A 198 -4.49 19.24 19.48
C LEU A 198 -3.81 20.28 20.40
N GLY A 199 -3.59 21.50 19.92
CA GLY A 199 -3.00 22.61 20.69
C GLY A 199 -1.49 22.77 20.57
N ALA A 200 -0.85 22.05 19.64
CA ALA A 200 0.55 22.27 19.27
C ALA A 200 0.68 23.39 18.21
N THR A 201 1.90 23.81 17.94
CA THR A 201 2.22 24.63 16.76
C THR A 201 2.69 23.72 15.63
N SER A 202 2.11 23.86 14.45
CA SER A 202 2.48 23.01 13.32
C SER A 202 3.57 23.61 12.44
N VAL A 203 4.46 22.75 11.95
CA VAL A 203 5.56 23.13 11.04
C VAL A 203 5.62 22.17 9.87
N ALA A 204 5.62 22.69 8.64
CA ALA A 204 5.88 21.85 7.47
C ALA A 204 7.37 21.54 7.38
N VAL A 205 7.73 20.25 7.46
CA VAL A 205 9.12 19.77 7.31
C VAL A 205 9.14 18.58 6.36
N PRO A 206 9.79 18.71 5.18
CA PRO A 206 9.97 17.61 4.24
C PRO A 206 10.65 16.40 4.90
N GLY A 207 10.33 15.20 4.41
CA GLY A 207 10.90 13.95 4.93
C GLY A 207 12.43 13.96 5.09
N PRO A 208 13.21 14.36 4.06
CA PRO A 208 14.68 14.37 4.13
C PRO A 208 15.26 15.28 5.23
N ASP A 209 14.53 16.32 5.64
CA ASP A 209 14.97 17.26 6.67
C ASP A 209 14.52 16.84 8.09
N ALA A 210 13.71 15.78 8.21
CA ALA A 210 13.06 15.38 9.46
C ALA A 210 14.06 15.03 10.57
N TYR A 211 15.10 14.23 10.26
CA TYR A 211 16.12 13.85 11.24
C TYR A 211 16.79 15.09 11.83
N MET A 212 17.29 15.97 10.97
CA MET A 212 18.00 17.18 11.39
C MET A 212 17.08 18.16 12.13
N ALA A 213 15.80 18.24 11.75
CA ALA A 213 14.84 19.11 12.41
C ALA A 213 14.51 18.65 13.84
N LEU A 214 14.39 17.33 14.05
CA LEU A 214 14.22 16.72 15.36
C LEU A 214 15.50 16.82 16.20
N GLU A 215 16.64 16.39 15.65
CA GLU A 215 17.95 16.40 16.33
C GLU A 215 18.35 17.80 16.84
N ARG A 216 18.07 18.85 16.05
CA ARG A 216 18.42 20.23 16.40
C ARG A 216 17.37 20.93 17.26
N GLY A 217 16.26 20.27 17.61
CA GLY A 217 15.14 20.87 18.34
C GLY A 217 14.44 22.01 17.57
N VAL A 218 14.47 21.95 16.23
CA VAL A 218 13.65 22.87 15.40
C VAL A 218 12.17 22.53 15.59
N VAL A 219 11.87 21.23 15.67
CA VAL A 219 10.57 20.66 16.04
C VAL A 219 10.74 19.70 17.22
N ASP A 220 9.73 19.62 18.07
CA ASP A 220 9.70 18.77 19.26
C ASP A 220 9.10 17.38 18.96
N GLY A 221 8.52 17.21 17.78
CA GLY A 221 7.95 15.96 17.33
C GLY A 221 7.52 15.99 15.87
N ARG A 222 6.96 14.87 15.41
CA ARG A 222 6.56 14.67 14.02
C ARG A 222 5.36 13.72 13.90
N VAL A 223 4.42 14.08 13.05
CA VAL A 223 3.41 13.15 12.52
C VAL A 223 4.07 12.23 11.50
N SER A 224 4.17 10.93 11.80
CA SER A 224 4.87 9.97 10.95
C SER A 224 4.26 8.56 11.06
N MET A 225 4.74 7.64 10.23
CA MET A 225 4.42 6.22 10.27
C MET A 225 5.58 5.40 10.88
N PRO A 226 5.31 4.30 11.61
CA PRO A 226 6.36 3.50 12.29
C PRO A 226 7.48 3.00 11.37
N ASP A 227 7.14 2.50 10.19
CA ASP A 227 8.09 2.04 9.17
C ASP A 227 9.01 3.15 8.66
N TYR A 228 8.48 4.37 8.53
CA TYR A 228 9.30 5.53 8.18
C TYR A 228 10.27 5.89 9.30
N ILE A 229 9.81 5.82 10.55
CA ILE A 229 10.67 6.10 11.71
C ILE A 229 11.87 5.15 11.72
N LEU A 230 11.62 3.84 11.58
CA LEU A 230 12.65 2.81 11.57
C LEU A 230 13.59 2.90 10.35
N SER A 231 13.03 3.07 9.15
CA SER A 231 13.82 3.05 7.91
C SER A 231 14.69 4.30 7.70
N GLN A 232 14.29 5.44 8.27
CA GLN A 232 15.02 6.71 8.16
C GLN A 232 15.87 7.04 9.38
N GLN A 233 16.11 6.06 10.26
CA GLN A 233 16.92 6.23 11.48
C GLN A 233 16.35 7.28 12.45
N LEU A 234 15.06 7.63 12.33
CA LEU A 234 14.46 8.64 13.21
C LEU A 234 14.28 8.11 14.63
N GLN A 235 14.33 6.79 14.84
CA GLN A 235 14.37 6.18 16.16
C GLN A 235 15.55 6.65 17.03
N GLU A 236 16.59 7.24 16.43
CA GLU A 236 17.72 7.81 17.18
C GLU A 236 17.41 9.18 17.81
N VAL A 237 16.35 9.85 17.34
CA VAL A 237 16.02 11.25 17.68
C VAL A 237 14.57 11.43 18.14
N VAL A 238 13.82 10.33 18.33
CA VAL A 238 12.49 10.33 18.96
C VAL A 238 12.51 9.35 20.12
N ASN A 239 11.90 9.72 21.25
CA ASN A 239 11.91 8.90 22.46
C ASN A 239 10.52 8.45 22.91
N TYR A 240 9.45 9.12 22.47
CA TYR A 240 8.10 8.90 22.99
C TYR A 240 7.07 8.80 21.87
N VAL A 241 6.12 7.87 21.99
CA VAL A 241 4.98 7.74 21.07
C VAL A 241 3.70 7.43 21.86
N PRO A 242 2.74 8.36 21.98
CA PRO A 242 1.38 7.99 22.34
C PRO A 242 0.82 7.10 21.23
N TRP A 243 0.51 5.85 21.55
CA TRP A 243 0.03 4.82 20.62
C TRP A 243 -1.45 5.05 20.27
N PHE A 244 -1.71 6.20 19.69
CA PHE A 244 -3.00 6.65 19.22
C PHE A 244 -2.84 7.17 17.79
N PRO A 245 -3.39 6.48 16.80
CA PRO A 245 -3.28 6.92 15.42
C PRO A 245 -4.12 8.18 15.21
N ILE A 246 -3.49 9.20 14.65
CA ILE A 246 -4.11 10.49 14.38
C ILE A 246 -4.56 10.61 12.93
N THR A 247 -4.30 9.61 12.09
CA THR A 247 -4.80 9.54 10.70
C THR A 247 -5.31 8.14 10.39
N GLY A 248 -6.04 8.02 9.29
CA GLY A 248 -6.27 6.74 8.64
C GLY A 248 -5.01 6.13 8.03
N CYS A 249 -5.14 4.90 7.52
CA CYS A 249 -4.11 4.25 6.72
C CYS A 249 -3.89 5.01 5.39
N GLY A 250 -2.74 4.89 4.73
CA GLY A 250 -2.62 5.37 3.35
C GLY A 250 -3.14 4.34 2.34
N GLY A 251 -3.72 4.79 1.23
CA GLY A 251 -4.15 3.95 0.11
C GLY A 251 -3.34 4.23 -1.15
N PHE A 252 -3.05 3.18 -1.89
CA PHE A 252 -2.24 3.21 -3.11
C PHE A 252 -2.80 2.21 -4.12
N ALA A 253 -2.82 2.56 -5.40
CA ALA A 253 -3.07 1.60 -6.48
C ALA A 253 -1.86 1.56 -7.41
N VAL A 254 -1.34 0.36 -7.69
CA VAL A 254 -0.42 0.20 -8.81
C VAL A 254 -1.26 -0.01 -10.06
N ALA A 255 -1.06 0.83 -11.06
CA ALA A 255 -1.93 0.91 -12.21
C ALA A 255 -1.17 1.25 -13.49
N MET A 256 -1.86 1.01 -14.60
CA MET A 256 -1.50 1.43 -15.94
C MET A 256 -2.73 2.05 -16.62
N THR A 257 -2.54 2.78 -17.72
CA THR A 257 -3.69 3.29 -18.47
C THR A 257 -4.49 2.15 -19.11
N ARG A 258 -5.80 2.35 -19.30
CA ARG A 258 -6.65 1.38 -20.01
C ARG A 258 -6.20 1.16 -21.44
N GLU A 259 -5.85 2.25 -22.15
CA GLU A 259 -5.30 2.16 -23.51
C GLU A 259 -4.08 1.23 -23.56
N ARG A 260 -3.15 1.37 -22.60
CA ARG A 260 -1.96 0.52 -22.56
C ARG A 260 -2.32 -0.93 -22.24
N TRP A 261 -3.20 -1.17 -21.27
CA TRP A 261 -3.67 -2.52 -20.95
C TRP A 261 -4.32 -3.19 -22.14
N ASP A 262 -5.23 -2.49 -22.84
CA ASP A 262 -5.98 -3.01 -23.98
C ASP A 262 -5.10 -3.24 -25.22
N SER A 263 -3.94 -2.58 -25.30
CA SER A 263 -2.94 -2.84 -26.35
C SER A 263 -2.17 -4.15 -26.17
N LEU A 264 -2.23 -4.75 -24.97
CA LEU A 264 -1.51 -5.99 -24.69
C LEU A 264 -2.19 -7.18 -25.35
N PRO A 265 -1.41 -8.17 -25.85
CA PRO A 265 -1.95 -9.44 -26.30
C PRO A 265 -2.81 -10.13 -25.22
N GLY A 266 -3.92 -10.76 -25.62
CA GLY A 266 -4.86 -11.36 -24.67
C GLY A 266 -4.24 -12.46 -23.78
N ASP A 267 -3.27 -13.20 -24.28
CA ASP A 267 -2.51 -14.18 -23.50
C ASP A 267 -1.62 -13.52 -22.43
N VAL A 268 -1.00 -12.38 -22.75
CA VAL A 268 -0.27 -11.55 -21.78
C VAL A 268 -1.21 -10.96 -20.74
N GLN A 269 -2.37 -10.44 -21.14
CA GLN A 269 -3.38 -9.94 -20.22
C GLN A 269 -3.81 -11.02 -19.22
N LEU A 270 -4.10 -12.23 -19.69
CA LEU A 270 -4.50 -13.35 -18.81
C LEU A 270 -3.42 -13.69 -17.77
N ILE A 271 -2.15 -13.74 -18.17
CA ILE A 271 -1.02 -13.97 -17.25
C ILE A 271 -0.94 -12.83 -16.22
N MET A 272 -1.03 -11.58 -16.67
CA MET A 272 -0.99 -10.41 -15.80
C MET A 272 -2.19 -10.37 -14.85
N GLU A 273 -3.41 -10.75 -15.26
CA GLU A 273 -4.57 -10.79 -14.36
C GLU A 273 -4.42 -11.82 -13.24
N GLN A 274 -3.78 -12.95 -13.54
CA GLN A 274 -3.45 -13.94 -12.51
C GLN A 274 -2.36 -13.40 -11.56
N LEU A 275 -1.29 -12.83 -12.11
CA LEU A 275 -0.21 -12.22 -11.32
C LEU A 275 -0.69 -11.05 -10.47
N ASN A 276 -1.65 -10.27 -10.93
CA ASN A 276 -2.24 -9.15 -10.19
C ASN A 276 -2.87 -9.62 -8.86
N LYS A 277 -3.56 -10.77 -8.87
CA LYS A 277 -4.14 -11.37 -7.67
C LYS A 277 -3.06 -11.87 -6.72
N GLU A 278 -2.01 -12.48 -7.27
CA GLU A 278 -0.87 -12.97 -6.49
C GLU A 278 -0.07 -11.81 -5.89
N ALA A 279 0.13 -10.71 -6.63
CA ALA A 279 0.76 -9.49 -6.15
C ALA A 279 0.00 -8.87 -4.97
N GLN A 280 -1.33 -8.88 -5.05
CA GLN A 280 -2.17 -8.42 -3.95
C GLN A 280 -1.98 -9.28 -2.69
N PHE A 281 -1.85 -10.59 -2.85
CA PHE A 281 -1.61 -11.53 -1.75
C PHE A 281 -0.19 -11.40 -1.18
N GLU A 282 0.83 -11.27 -2.04
CA GLU A 282 2.21 -11.03 -1.63
C GLU A 282 2.35 -9.71 -0.87
N TRP A 283 1.74 -8.63 -1.36
CA TRP A 283 1.68 -7.35 -0.64
C TRP A 283 1.07 -7.53 0.75
N PHE A 284 -0.13 -8.13 0.80
CA PHE A 284 -0.87 -8.27 2.04
C PHE A 284 -0.14 -9.15 3.07
N SER A 285 0.40 -10.29 2.64
CA SER A 285 1.11 -11.22 3.53
C SER A 285 2.36 -10.60 4.13
N ARG A 286 3.17 -9.88 3.33
CA ARG A 286 4.38 -9.22 3.81
C ARG A 286 4.06 -8.04 4.70
N TYR A 287 3.05 -7.24 4.33
CA TYR A 287 2.79 -6.00 5.03
C TYR A 287 1.96 -6.15 6.29
N TYR A 288 0.93 -6.99 6.26
CA TYR A 288 0.10 -7.24 7.45
C TYR A 288 0.95 -7.71 8.62
N ILE A 289 1.88 -8.67 8.39
CA ILE A 289 2.79 -9.17 9.41
C ILE A 289 3.62 -8.02 10.00
N SER A 290 4.25 -7.20 9.16
CA SER A 290 5.09 -6.09 9.64
C SER A 290 4.32 -5.10 10.52
N THR A 291 3.03 -4.91 10.27
CA THR A 291 2.22 -3.92 10.99
C THR A 291 1.78 -4.35 12.37
N GLN A 292 1.62 -5.66 12.59
CA GLN A 292 1.33 -6.20 13.92
C GLN A 292 2.54 -6.09 14.86
N GLU A 293 3.74 -5.98 14.27
CA GLU A 293 5.00 -5.96 15.00
C GLU A 293 5.51 -4.53 15.27
N TYR A 294 4.94 -3.49 14.65
CA TYR A 294 5.49 -2.12 14.75
C TYR A 294 5.60 -1.58 16.17
N ARG A 295 4.64 -1.88 17.06
CA ARG A 295 4.76 -1.47 18.47
C ARG A 295 6.00 -2.08 19.12
N ALA A 296 6.18 -3.39 18.97
CA ALA A 296 7.32 -4.12 19.52
C ALA A 296 8.65 -3.67 18.88
N LEU A 297 8.68 -3.49 17.56
CA LEU A 297 9.86 -3.02 16.84
C LEU A 297 10.29 -1.62 17.29
N LEU A 298 9.35 -0.70 17.54
CA LEU A 298 9.65 0.61 18.09
C LEU A 298 10.19 0.49 19.53
N GLU A 299 9.55 -0.30 20.38
CA GLU A 299 9.99 -0.54 21.76
C GLU A 299 11.42 -1.14 21.81
N GLU A 300 11.78 -2.03 20.87
CA GLU A 300 13.13 -2.60 20.75
C GLU A 300 14.22 -1.55 20.44
N THR A 301 13.85 -0.43 19.80
CA THR A 301 14.78 0.69 19.57
C THR A 301 15.00 1.57 20.79
N GLY A 302 14.24 1.36 21.87
CA GLY A 302 14.27 2.17 23.09
C GLY A 302 13.23 3.29 23.14
N ILE A 303 12.38 3.42 22.11
CA ILE A 303 11.24 4.35 22.13
C ILE A 303 10.21 3.87 23.15
N GLU A 304 9.75 4.77 24.02
CA GLU A 304 8.64 4.52 24.92
C GLU A 304 7.31 4.65 24.17
N VAL A 305 6.71 3.51 23.83
CA VAL A 305 5.37 3.43 23.21
C VAL A 305 4.33 3.20 24.30
N TYR A 306 3.41 4.14 24.47
CA TYR A 306 2.46 4.13 25.59
C TYR A 306 1.04 4.46 25.16
N ASP A 307 0.07 3.90 25.87
CA ASP A 307 -1.34 4.20 25.66
C ASP A 307 -1.75 5.45 26.45
N ILE A 308 -2.57 6.31 25.85
CA ILE A 308 -3.25 7.43 26.54
C ILE A 308 -4.60 6.97 27.12
N SER A 309 -5.15 7.70 28.08
CA SER A 309 -6.43 7.33 28.70
C SER A 309 -7.58 7.40 27.69
N GLU A 310 -8.64 6.61 27.89
CA GLU A 310 -9.82 6.65 27.01
C GLU A 310 -10.48 8.03 26.99
N GLU A 311 -10.46 8.74 28.11
CA GLU A 311 -10.95 10.13 28.20
C GLU A 311 -10.13 11.05 27.29
N GLU A 312 -8.80 10.92 27.27
CA GLU A 312 -7.94 11.72 26.39
C GLU A 312 -8.10 11.32 24.91
N LYS A 313 -8.24 10.03 24.61
CA LYS A 313 -8.57 9.56 23.24
C LYS A 313 -9.83 10.24 22.73
N GLU A 314 -10.88 10.31 23.55
CA GLU A 314 -12.14 10.94 23.18
C GLU A 314 -12.01 12.46 23.02
N ARG A 315 -11.22 13.12 23.89
CA ARG A 315 -10.91 14.55 23.74
C ARG A 315 -10.17 14.83 22.43
N TRP A 316 -9.17 14.01 22.08
CA TRP A 316 -8.40 14.16 20.85
C TRP A 316 -9.29 13.93 19.63
N LYS A 317 -10.10 12.86 19.63
CA LYS A 317 -11.11 12.60 18.59
C LYS A 317 -11.99 13.81 18.35
N LYS A 318 -12.58 14.36 19.42
CA LYS A 318 -13.46 15.53 19.35
C LYS A 318 -12.76 16.79 18.83
N ALA A 319 -11.48 16.99 19.19
CA ALA A 319 -10.71 18.14 18.73
C ALA A 319 -10.39 18.05 17.22
N ILE A 320 -10.18 16.83 16.73
CA ILE A 320 -9.83 16.53 15.34
C ILE A 320 -11.06 16.51 14.42
N GLN A 321 -12.21 16.05 14.92
CA GLN A 321 -13.44 15.86 14.15
C GLN A 321 -13.85 17.04 13.24
N PRO A 322 -13.71 18.32 13.65
CA PRO A 322 -14.06 19.46 12.78
C PRO A 322 -13.30 19.50 11.45
N LEU A 323 -12.08 18.95 11.39
CA LEU A 323 -11.33 18.86 10.14
C LEU A 323 -12.00 17.90 9.16
N VAL A 324 -12.42 16.72 9.65
CA VAL A 324 -13.14 15.73 8.85
C VAL A 324 -14.48 16.29 8.40
N ASP A 325 -15.24 16.90 9.33
CA ASP A 325 -16.55 17.49 9.03
C ASP A 325 -16.44 18.60 7.96
N GLY A 326 -15.41 19.44 8.06
CA GLY A 326 -15.13 20.51 7.09
C GLY A 326 -14.83 19.97 5.69
N GLN A 327 -14.05 18.89 5.59
CA GLN A 327 -13.75 18.26 4.31
C GLN A 327 -14.97 17.53 3.71
N VAL A 328 -15.78 16.88 4.54
CA VAL A 328 -17.06 16.29 4.11
C VAL A 328 -17.96 17.38 3.54
N ALA A 329 -18.15 18.48 4.26
CA ALA A 329 -18.98 19.60 3.81
C ALA A 329 -18.46 20.21 2.50
N LYS A 330 -17.13 20.31 2.33
CA LYS A 330 -16.49 20.76 1.07
C LYS A 330 -16.86 19.85 -0.10
N TYR A 331 -16.75 18.53 0.05
CA TYR A 331 -17.09 17.60 -1.03
C TYR A 331 -18.59 17.54 -1.32
N GLU A 332 -19.45 17.62 -0.28
CA GLU A 332 -20.90 17.74 -0.47
C GLU A 332 -21.26 19.01 -1.25
N ALA A 333 -20.66 20.16 -0.91
CA ALA A 333 -20.90 21.42 -1.61
C ALA A 333 -20.42 21.39 -3.07
N ALA A 334 -19.39 20.60 -3.36
CA ALA A 334 -18.89 20.35 -4.72
C ALA A 334 -19.73 19.31 -5.50
N GLY A 335 -20.76 18.70 -4.89
CA GLY A 335 -21.60 17.70 -5.53
C GLY A 335 -20.92 16.34 -5.72
N MET A 336 -19.86 16.08 -4.96
CA MET A 336 -19.10 14.83 -5.04
C MET A 336 -19.76 13.72 -4.21
N PRO A 337 -19.60 12.44 -4.58
CA PRO A 337 -20.25 11.31 -3.91
C PRO A 337 -19.52 10.90 -2.61
N ILE A 338 -19.31 11.87 -1.72
CA ILE A 338 -18.59 11.65 -0.45
C ILE A 338 -19.38 10.74 0.51
N LYS A 339 -20.71 10.76 0.47
CA LYS A 339 -21.54 9.89 1.30
C LYS A 339 -21.35 8.43 0.92
N GLU A 340 -21.35 8.14 -0.37
CA GLU A 340 -21.12 6.80 -0.91
C GLU A 340 -19.73 6.29 -0.57
N VAL A 341 -18.71 7.16 -0.59
CA VAL A 341 -17.37 6.79 -0.10
C VAL A 341 -17.40 6.48 1.38
N LEU A 342 -17.93 7.36 2.23
CA LEU A 342 -17.99 7.13 3.67
C LEU A 342 -18.79 5.87 4.02
N GLU A 343 -19.86 5.59 3.28
CA GLU A 343 -20.63 4.36 3.40
C GLU A 343 -19.75 3.13 3.12
N ALA A 344 -18.97 3.13 2.03
CA ALA A 344 -18.04 2.05 1.71
C ALA A 344 -17.03 1.78 2.85
N TYR A 345 -16.57 2.82 3.54
CA TYR A 345 -15.67 2.71 4.68
C TYR A 345 -16.37 2.28 5.97
N SER A 346 -17.65 2.58 6.11
CA SER A 346 -18.46 2.19 7.27
C SER A 346 -18.95 0.73 7.25
N ILE A 347 -18.96 0.08 6.09
CA ILE A 347 -19.48 -1.30 5.92
C ILE A 347 -18.82 -2.27 6.90
N PHE A 348 -17.53 -2.07 7.16
CA PHE A 348 -16.70 -2.99 7.94
C PHE A 348 -16.47 -2.53 9.39
N ASN A 349 -17.09 -1.42 9.81
CA ASN A 349 -17.00 -0.88 11.17
C ASN A 349 -18.19 -1.29 12.07
N LYS A 350 -19.07 -2.17 11.58
CA LYS A 350 -20.20 -2.78 12.31
C LYS A 350 -19.88 -4.23 12.64
#